data_AF-A0A971AB22-F1
#
_entry.id   AF-A0A971AB22-F1
#
_cell.length_a   1.000
_cell.length_b   1.000
_cell.length_c   1.000
_cell.angle_alpha   90.00
_cell.angle_beta   90.00
_cell.angle_gamma   90.00
#
_symmetry.space_group_name_H-M   'P 1'
#
loop_
_entity.id
_entity.type
_entity.pdbx_description
1 polymer ?
#
loop_
_entity_poly.entity_id
_entity_poly.type
_entity_poly.pdbx_seq_one_letter_code
_entity_poly.pdbx_strand_id
1 'polypeptide(L)'
;MKGLNMRYALRVLGVLAGFLLLTPPVCAEDPPLVSPLGLGFLWTRNSQAQVPRLTSDRDFVDLLLSPGNLDLIAQVKPPARVMCLSLALSKVETRPFLGLQETVQLLQQAQVDPRRVILGYNPERAPGTTPEELDNLLESVKRAHEITRQYGADLLVGPGLREMANREELYPELARNCEMWLIQSQRLQMDPATRIPFSPEKYRAGVKAIVDRLREGNPEIRVVVQIIAGRDATQQRFTPSEVVAYARAIEDLVHAMRIYGPSPESLSEIITLLRPEPEPVQ
;
A
#
# COMPACT_ATOMS: atom_id res chain seq x y z
N MET A 1 11.81 -32.75 -66.38
CA MET A 1 11.32 -33.94 -67.12
C MET A 1 11.75 -35.20 -66.38
N LYS A 2 10.80 -36.02 -65.95
CA LYS A 2 10.94 -37.41 -65.42
C LYS A 2 11.76 -37.53 -64.12
N GLY A 3 11.39 -38.28 -63.09
CA GLY A 3 10.33 -39.27 -62.93
C GLY A 3 10.60 -39.99 -61.60
N LEU A 4 9.50 -40.33 -60.93
CA LEU A 4 9.33 -41.03 -59.66
C LEU A 4 9.88 -42.48 -59.69
N ASN A 5 10.21 -43.03 -58.50
CA ASN A 5 10.01 -44.42 -58.01
C ASN A 5 11.26 -45.09 -57.38
N MET A 6 11.23 -45.96 -56.35
CA MET A 6 10.18 -46.48 -55.45
C MET A 6 10.77 -47.63 -54.59
N ARG A 7 10.56 -47.60 -53.25
CA ARG A 7 10.45 -48.73 -52.26
C ARG A 7 11.69 -49.65 -52.04
N TYR A 8 11.90 -50.41 -50.94
CA TYR A 8 11.14 -51.02 -49.82
C TYR A 8 12.13 -51.20 -48.62
N ALA A 9 11.75 -50.95 -47.34
CA ALA A 9 11.42 -51.93 -46.27
C ALA A 9 12.53 -52.98 -45.94
N LEU A 10 12.88 -53.38 -44.71
CA LEU A 10 12.12 -53.59 -43.47
C LEU A 10 13.09 -53.80 -42.27
N ARG A 11 12.62 -53.45 -41.07
CA ARG A 11 12.99 -53.76 -39.66
C ARG A 11 13.94 -54.94 -39.36
N VAL A 12 14.82 -54.78 -38.35
CA VAL A 12 15.00 -55.70 -37.19
C VAL A 12 15.43 -54.92 -35.93
N LEU A 13 14.75 -55.19 -34.80
CA LEU A 13 14.98 -54.69 -33.44
C LEU A 13 16.32 -55.16 -32.85
N GLY A 14 16.94 -54.30 -32.02
CA GLY A 14 17.99 -54.67 -31.08
C GLY A 14 17.94 -53.79 -29.84
N VAL A 15 17.32 -54.30 -28.79
CA VAL A 15 17.26 -53.72 -27.43
C VAL A 15 18.65 -53.80 -26.82
N LEU A 16 19.21 -52.66 -26.39
CA LEU A 16 20.31 -52.63 -25.42
C LEU A 16 20.11 -51.42 -24.50
N ALA A 17 19.71 -51.76 -23.28
CA ALA A 17 19.53 -50.87 -22.15
C ALA A 17 20.87 -50.21 -21.78
N GLY A 18 20.93 -48.89 -21.96
CA GLY A 18 21.95 -48.03 -21.36
C GLY A 18 21.34 -47.31 -20.18
N PHE A 19 21.81 -47.63 -18.97
CA PHE A 19 21.54 -46.94 -17.72
C PHE A 19 21.81 -45.43 -17.87
N LEU A 20 20.75 -44.66 -18.14
CA LEU A 20 20.71 -43.22 -17.88
C LEU A 20 20.21 -43.05 -16.45
N LEU A 21 21.08 -42.57 -15.58
CA LEU A 21 20.74 -42.07 -14.26
C LEU A 21 19.65 -41.00 -14.43
N LEU A 22 18.40 -41.39 -14.19
CA LEU A 22 17.27 -40.49 -14.00
C LEU A 22 17.49 -39.76 -12.68
N THR A 23 18.27 -38.68 -12.70
CA THR A 23 18.10 -37.64 -11.69
C THR A 23 16.68 -37.12 -11.87
N PRO A 24 15.81 -37.17 -10.83
CA PRO A 24 14.54 -36.48 -10.93
C PRO A 24 14.81 -35.02 -11.30
N PRO A 25 13.97 -34.38 -12.13
CA PRO A 25 14.08 -32.94 -12.30
C PRO A 25 13.99 -32.36 -10.89
N VAL A 26 15.07 -31.72 -10.45
CA VAL A 26 15.02 -30.82 -9.32
C VAL A 26 13.96 -29.82 -9.74
N CYS A 27 12.78 -29.88 -9.10
CA CYS A 27 11.85 -28.77 -9.15
C CYS A 27 12.68 -27.57 -8.72
N ALA A 28 13.02 -26.71 -9.67
CA ALA A 28 13.41 -25.36 -9.32
C ALA A 28 12.24 -24.85 -8.49
N GLU A 29 12.46 -24.71 -7.18
CA GLU A 29 11.53 -23.94 -6.36
C GLU A 29 11.38 -22.61 -7.08
N ASP A 30 10.14 -22.27 -7.43
CA ASP A 30 9.85 -20.93 -7.95
C ASP A 30 10.56 -19.94 -7.01
N PRO A 31 11.31 -18.95 -7.53
CA PRO A 31 11.97 -17.98 -6.68
C PRO A 31 10.93 -17.45 -5.69
N PRO A 32 11.28 -17.33 -4.40
CA PRO A 32 10.31 -16.97 -3.36
C PRO A 32 9.54 -15.75 -3.85
N LEU A 33 8.22 -15.93 -4.03
CA LEU A 33 7.31 -14.90 -4.49
C LEU A 33 7.56 -13.66 -3.63
N VAL A 34 8.26 -12.68 -4.19
CA VAL A 34 8.39 -11.36 -3.60
C VAL A 34 6.96 -10.93 -3.34
N SER A 35 6.58 -10.77 -2.07
CA SER A 35 5.19 -10.51 -1.70
C SER A 35 4.64 -9.40 -2.60
N PRO A 36 3.49 -9.61 -3.25
CA PRO A 36 2.89 -8.58 -4.10
C PRO A 36 2.42 -7.37 -3.27
N LEU A 37 2.45 -7.44 -1.94
CA LEU A 37 2.05 -6.37 -1.05
C LEU A 37 3.07 -5.23 -1.05
N GLY A 38 2.60 -4.02 -1.40
CA GLY A 38 3.37 -2.80 -1.19
C GLY A 38 3.57 -2.50 0.30
N LEU A 39 4.69 -1.89 0.65
CA LEU A 39 5.02 -1.45 2.00
C LEU A 39 5.11 0.07 2.05
N GLY A 40 4.54 0.64 3.09
CA GLY A 40 4.81 2.03 3.43
C GLY A 40 4.75 2.33 4.91
N PHE A 41 5.35 3.46 5.26
CA PHE A 41 5.45 3.95 6.63
C PHE A 41 5.71 5.46 6.65
N LEU A 42 5.43 6.08 7.79
CA LEU A 42 5.70 7.50 8.01
C LEU A 42 7.20 7.77 7.95
N TRP A 43 7.61 8.78 7.17
CA TRP A 43 8.98 9.27 7.20
C TRP A 43 9.28 9.96 8.52
N THR A 44 10.30 9.45 9.21
CA THR A 44 10.87 10.02 10.42
C THR A 44 12.38 9.77 10.41
N ARG A 45 13.12 10.40 11.31
CA ARG A 45 14.53 10.08 11.52
C ARG A 45 14.77 8.59 11.79
N ASN A 46 13.81 7.93 12.43
CA ASN A 46 13.91 6.54 12.84
C ASN A 46 13.55 5.54 11.73
N SER A 47 12.75 5.94 10.75
CA SER A 47 12.37 5.10 9.62
C SER A 47 13.24 5.32 8.37
N GLN A 48 14.07 6.37 8.35
CA GLN A 48 14.95 6.69 7.22
C GLN A 48 15.87 5.51 6.83
N ALA A 49 16.39 4.75 7.79
CA ALA A 49 17.25 3.59 7.53
C ALA A 49 16.54 2.48 6.73
N GLN A 50 15.21 2.46 6.73
CA GLN A 50 14.40 1.43 6.08
C GLN A 50 13.99 1.82 4.65
N VAL A 51 14.16 3.08 4.25
CA VAL A 51 13.79 3.58 2.92
C VAL A 51 14.44 2.78 1.78
N PRO A 52 15.72 2.35 1.85
CA PRO A 52 16.32 1.51 0.82
C PRO A 52 15.65 0.14 0.61
N ARG A 53 14.83 -0.32 1.58
CA ARG A 53 14.07 -1.58 1.49
C ARG A 53 12.78 -1.44 0.67
N LEU A 54 12.43 -0.21 0.27
CA LEU A 54 11.30 0.08 -0.62
C LEU A 54 11.76 -0.08 -2.08
N THR A 55 11.35 -1.18 -2.70
CA THR A 55 11.87 -1.67 -3.98
C THR A 55 10.78 -1.94 -5.02
N SER A 56 9.51 -1.75 -4.66
CA SER A 56 8.34 -1.96 -5.51
C SER A 56 7.65 -0.64 -5.88
N ASP A 57 6.94 -0.61 -7.00
CA ASP A 57 6.09 0.52 -7.42
C ASP A 57 4.84 0.71 -6.54
N ARG A 58 4.53 -0.30 -5.71
CA ARG A 58 3.49 -0.26 -4.68
C ARG A 58 3.99 0.32 -3.35
N ASP A 59 5.29 0.58 -3.25
CA ASP A 59 5.90 1.09 -2.02
C ASP A 59 5.82 2.61 -1.92
N PHE A 60 5.73 3.08 -0.69
CA PHE A 60 5.73 4.50 -0.42
C PHE A 60 6.30 4.83 0.96
N VAL A 61 6.71 6.08 1.11
CA VAL A 61 6.78 6.71 2.44
C VAL A 61 5.72 7.78 2.50
N ASP A 62 5.06 7.92 3.64
CA ASP A 62 4.12 9.03 3.85
C ASP A 62 4.73 10.13 4.71
N LEU A 63 4.28 11.37 4.50
CA LEU A 63 4.67 12.53 5.29
C LEU A 63 3.63 13.64 5.22
N LEU A 64 3.70 14.56 6.20
CA LEU A 64 3.08 15.88 6.08
C LEU A 64 4.08 16.80 5.40
N LEU A 65 3.77 17.23 4.18
CA LEU A 65 4.69 18.05 3.39
C LEU A 65 4.73 19.48 3.92
N SER A 66 5.92 20.05 3.91
CA SER A 66 6.21 21.44 4.24
C SER A 66 7.36 21.96 3.39
N PRO A 67 7.58 23.28 3.30
CA PRO A 67 8.75 23.81 2.60
C PRO A 67 10.09 23.29 3.16
N GLY A 68 10.14 22.96 4.46
CA GLY A 68 11.37 22.52 5.13
C GLY A 68 11.74 21.05 4.96
N ASN A 69 10.93 20.25 4.28
CA ASN A 69 11.17 18.81 4.09
C ASN A 69 10.87 18.31 2.67
N LEU A 70 10.89 19.23 1.71
CA LEU A 70 10.66 18.94 0.28
C LEU A 70 11.77 18.08 -0.34
N ASP A 71 13.00 18.26 0.14
CA ASP A 71 14.19 17.50 -0.29
C ASP A 71 14.06 15.99 0.00
N LEU A 72 13.23 15.60 0.97
CA LEU A 72 12.96 14.19 1.29
C LEU A 72 12.37 13.42 0.09
N ILE A 73 11.66 14.09 -0.82
CA ILE A 73 11.11 13.46 -2.03
C ILE A 73 12.24 12.90 -2.92
N ALA A 74 13.37 13.59 -2.99
CA ALA A 74 14.52 13.14 -3.77
C ALA A 74 15.24 11.93 -3.13
N GLN A 75 15.10 11.75 -1.81
CA GLN A 75 15.73 10.64 -1.08
C GLN A 75 15.03 9.29 -1.31
N VAL A 76 13.75 9.33 -1.70
CA VAL A 76 12.94 8.13 -1.95
C VAL A 76 13.07 7.73 -3.41
N LYS A 77 14.03 6.86 -3.74
CA LYS A 77 14.30 6.50 -5.14
C LYS A 77 13.13 5.73 -5.77
N PRO A 78 12.86 5.90 -7.09
CA PRO A 78 11.96 5.01 -7.81
C PRO A 78 12.40 3.54 -7.66
N PRO A 79 11.46 2.58 -7.68
CA PRO A 79 10.06 2.74 -8.05
C PRO A 79 9.14 3.26 -6.92
N ALA A 80 9.63 3.36 -5.68
CA ALA A 80 8.86 3.87 -4.56
C ALA A 80 8.47 5.37 -4.72
N ARG A 81 7.34 5.75 -4.12
CA ARG A 81 6.75 7.10 -4.19
C ARG A 81 6.63 7.77 -2.82
N VAL A 82 6.38 9.07 -2.80
CA VAL A 82 6.08 9.81 -1.57
C VAL A 82 4.60 10.16 -1.48
N MET A 83 3.95 9.71 -0.42
CA MET A 83 2.55 10.05 -0.12
C MET A 83 2.50 11.32 0.75
N CYS A 84 2.05 12.43 0.16
CA CYS A 84 1.90 13.70 0.86
C CYS A 84 0.48 13.78 1.43
N LEU A 85 0.34 13.66 2.74
CA LEU A 85 -0.96 13.65 3.43
C LEU A 85 -1.39 15.07 3.81
N SER A 86 -2.65 15.39 3.52
CA SER A 86 -3.34 16.62 3.92
C SER A 86 -4.66 16.27 4.61
N LEU A 87 -5.01 16.98 5.68
CA LEU A 87 -6.27 16.76 6.41
C LEU A 87 -7.42 17.64 5.92
N ALA A 88 -7.11 18.66 5.13
CA ALA A 88 -8.08 19.59 4.55
C ALA A 88 -7.75 19.92 3.09
N LEU A 89 -8.73 20.45 2.37
CA LEU A 89 -8.54 20.92 1.00
C LEU A 89 -7.61 22.14 0.95
N SER A 90 -7.73 23.04 1.93
CA SER A 90 -6.94 24.27 2.04
C SER A 90 -6.37 24.41 3.46
N LYS A 91 -5.35 25.25 3.61
CA LYS A 91 -4.73 25.53 4.91
C LYS A 91 -5.77 26.17 5.85
N VAL A 92 -5.84 25.65 7.08
CA VAL A 92 -6.68 26.20 8.15
C VAL A 92 -5.82 26.86 9.23
N GLU A 93 -6.28 27.97 9.81
CA GLU A 93 -5.50 28.72 10.81
C GLU A 93 -5.22 27.92 12.09
N THR A 94 -6.11 27.00 12.43
CA THR A 94 -6.01 26.19 13.65
C THR A 94 -4.88 25.16 13.62
N ARG A 95 -4.17 25.01 12.48
CA ARG A 95 -3.06 24.06 12.36
C ARG A 95 -2.01 24.54 11.35
N PRO A 96 -0.70 24.40 11.65
CA PRO A 96 0.34 24.92 10.76
C PRO A 96 0.63 24.04 9.53
N PHE A 97 -0.18 23.01 9.25
CA PHE A 97 0.05 22.10 8.13
C PHE A 97 -0.65 22.59 6.85
N LEU A 98 -0.06 22.28 5.71
CA LEU A 98 -0.61 22.61 4.40
C LEU A 98 -1.89 21.81 4.14
N GLY A 99 -2.87 22.45 3.48
CA GLY A 99 -3.94 21.73 2.82
C GLY A 99 -3.45 21.06 1.54
N LEU A 100 -4.37 20.38 0.87
CA LEU A 100 -4.09 19.70 -0.39
C LEU A 100 -3.70 20.71 -1.49
N GLN A 101 -4.39 21.85 -1.56
CA GLN A 101 -4.10 22.92 -2.52
C GLN A 101 -2.69 23.50 -2.34
N GLU A 102 -2.30 23.85 -1.12
CA GLU A 102 -0.98 24.42 -0.86
C GLU A 102 0.13 23.37 -1.05
N THR A 103 -0.18 22.09 -0.81
CA THR A 103 0.72 20.98 -1.09
C THR A 103 1.00 20.86 -2.60
N VAL A 104 -0.03 20.91 -3.45
CA VAL A 104 0.13 20.94 -4.91
C VAL A 104 0.92 22.16 -5.37
N GLN A 105 0.62 23.36 -4.84
CA GLN A 105 1.35 24.57 -5.19
C GLN A 105 2.84 24.47 -4.87
N LEU A 106 3.18 23.96 -3.69
CA LEU A 106 4.57 23.74 -3.29
C LEU A 106 5.29 22.77 -4.23
N LEU A 107 4.64 21.66 -4.59
CA LEU A 107 5.21 20.66 -5.50
C LEU A 107 5.41 21.21 -6.92
N GLN A 108 4.45 22.01 -7.42
CA GLN A 108 4.55 22.68 -8.72
C GLN A 108 5.70 23.69 -8.76
N GLN A 109 5.82 24.54 -7.73
CA GLN A 109 6.91 25.51 -7.61
C GLN A 109 8.28 24.82 -7.58
N ALA A 110 8.34 23.67 -6.91
CA ALA A 110 9.51 22.82 -6.84
C ALA A 110 9.77 21.96 -8.10
N GLN A 111 8.87 22.00 -9.09
CA GLN A 111 8.93 21.19 -10.31
C GLN A 111 9.05 19.68 -10.03
N VAL A 112 8.40 19.20 -8.96
CA VAL A 112 8.33 17.77 -8.67
C VAL A 112 7.48 17.09 -9.73
N ASP A 113 7.96 15.97 -10.29
CA ASP A 113 7.18 15.15 -11.21
C ASP A 113 6.00 14.52 -10.46
N PRO A 114 4.74 14.72 -10.91
CA PRO A 114 3.55 14.19 -10.24
C PRO A 114 3.57 12.65 -10.09
N ARG A 115 4.27 11.92 -10.96
CA ARG A 115 4.40 10.46 -10.86
C ARG A 115 5.21 10.01 -9.64
N ARG A 116 6.00 10.92 -9.05
CA ARG A 116 6.84 10.65 -7.86
C ARG A 116 6.06 10.71 -6.55
N VAL A 117 4.86 11.27 -6.58
CA VAL A 117 4.05 11.51 -5.38
C VAL A 117 2.65 10.92 -5.47
N ILE A 118 2.08 10.58 -4.32
CA ILE A 118 0.65 10.29 -4.14
C ILE A 118 0.11 11.42 -3.28
N LEU A 119 -0.99 12.04 -3.68
CA LEU A 119 -1.61 13.12 -2.91
C LEU A 119 -2.72 12.55 -2.05
N GLY A 120 -2.58 12.65 -0.72
CA GLY A 120 -3.52 12.07 0.23
C GLY A 120 -4.46 13.11 0.83
N TYR A 121 -5.77 12.94 0.64
CA TYR A 121 -6.80 13.66 1.37
C TYR A 121 -7.36 12.77 2.50
N ASN A 122 -6.99 13.08 3.74
CA ASN A 122 -7.27 12.28 4.92
C ASN A 122 -8.11 13.08 5.94
N PRO A 123 -9.38 13.42 5.64
CA PRO A 123 -10.18 14.23 6.54
C PRO A 123 -10.58 13.45 7.81
N GLU A 124 -10.48 14.10 8.96
CA GLU A 124 -10.82 13.52 10.26
C GLU A 124 -11.50 14.56 11.15
N ARG A 125 -12.33 14.12 12.12
CA ARG A 125 -12.82 15.01 13.19
C ARG A 125 -11.70 15.37 14.18
N ALA A 126 -10.74 16.15 13.69
CA ALA A 126 -9.57 16.64 14.39
C ALA A 126 -9.27 18.08 13.95
N PRO A 127 -8.51 18.86 14.74
CA PRO A 127 -8.03 20.16 14.28
C PRO A 127 -7.30 19.99 12.94
N GLY A 128 -7.71 20.72 11.91
CA GLY A 128 -7.16 20.57 10.56
C GLY A 128 -8.22 20.41 9.49
N THR A 129 -9.26 19.59 9.72
CA THR A 129 -10.39 19.43 8.79
C THR A 129 -11.54 20.32 9.23
N THR A 130 -12.16 21.05 8.29
CA THR A 130 -13.33 21.87 8.62
C THR A 130 -14.55 20.97 8.82
N PRO A 131 -15.50 21.33 9.70
CA PRO A 131 -16.77 20.60 9.83
C PRO A 131 -17.51 20.48 8.50
N GLU A 132 -17.52 21.55 7.70
CA GLU A 132 -18.15 21.58 6.38
C GLU A 132 -17.57 20.53 5.43
N GLU A 133 -16.24 20.35 5.43
CA GLU A 133 -15.60 19.34 4.59
C GLU A 133 -16.05 17.91 4.94
N LEU A 134 -16.29 17.63 6.23
CA LEU A 134 -16.78 16.33 6.70
C LEU A 134 -18.27 16.15 6.49
N ASP A 135 -19.07 17.18 6.73
CA ASP A 135 -20.52 17.14 6.55
C ASP A 135 -20.85 16.95 5.06
N ASN A 136 -20.06 17.56 4.16
CA ASN A 136 -20.18 17.43 2.70
C ASN A 136 -19.07 16.55 2.09
N LEU A 137 -18.73 15.42 2.73
CA LEU A 137 -17.58 14.58 2.38
C LEU A 137 -17.47 14.25 0.88
N LEU A 138 -18.57 13.91 0.21
CA LEU A 138 -18.55 13.58 -1.22
C LEU A 138 -18.08 14.76 -2.08
N GLU A 139 -18.61 15.96 -1.83
CA GLU A 139 -18.21 17.17 -2.55
C GLU A 139 -16.75 17.55 -2.25
N SER A 140 -16.31 17.35 -1.00
CA SER A 140 -14.90 17.54 -0.64
C SER A 140 -13.98 16.58 -1.39
N VAL A 141 -14.35 15.31 -1.51
CA VAL A 141 -13.58 14.32 -2.28
C VAL A 141 -13.56 14.66 -3.77
N LYS A 142 -14.66 15.10 -4.36
CA LYS A 142 -14.68 15.57 -5.76
C LYS A 142 -13.73 16.75 -5.98
N ARG A 143 -13.74 17.73 -5.07
CA ARG A 143 -12.79 18.86 -5.11
C ARG A 143 -11.34 18.39 -4.96
N ALA A 144 -11.07 17.45 -4.06
CA ALA A 144 -9.73 16.86 -3.93
C ALA A 144 -9.29 16.19 -5.24
N HIS A 145 -10.19 15.47 -5.90
CA HIS A 145 -9.91 14.84 -7.19
C HIS A 145 -9.62 15.88 -8.28
N GLU A 146 -10.38 16.97 -8.34
CA GLU A 146 -10.10 18.05 -9.29
C GLU A 146 -8.71 18.67 -9.07
N ILE A 147 -8.34 18.96 -7.82
CA ILE A 147 -7.03 19.53 -7.46
C ILE A 147 -5.89 18.59 -7.89
N THR A 148 -5.98 17.31 -7.53
CA THR A 148 -4.95 16.31 -7.82
C THR A 148 -4.83 16.01 -9.32
N ARG A 149 -5.96 15.92 -10.03
CA ARG A 149 -6.01 15.70 -11.48
C ARG A 149 -5.39 16.85 -12.26
N GLN A 150 -5.55 18.11 -11.82
CA GLN A 150 -4.90 19.26 -12.44
C GLN A 150 -3.38 19.19 -12.35
N TYR A 151 -2.84 18.63 -11.26
CA TYR A 151 -1.41 18.40 -11.10
C TYR A 151 -0.92 17.13 -11.80
N GLY A 152 -1.80 16.13 -11.99
CA GLY A 152 -1.51 14.88 -12.69
C GLY A 152 -1.01 13.76 -11.78
N ALA A 153 -1.26 13.85 -10.46
CA ALA A 153 -0.91 12.82 -9.49
C ALA A 153 -2.15 12.03 -9.04
N ASP A 154 -1.93 10.80 -8.57
CA ASP A 154 -2.99 9.96 -8.00
C ASP A 154 -3.52 10.56 -6.69
N LEU A 155 -4.84 10.53 -6.52
CA LEU A 155 -5.50 10.84 -5.27
C LEU A 155 -5.68 9.58 -4.42
N LEU A 156 -5.23 9.68 -3.17
CA LEU A 156 -5.60 8.77 -2.10
C LEU A 156 -6.59 9.44 -1.15
N VAL A 157 -7.72 8.80 -0.90
CA VAL A 157 -8.74 9.27 0.05
C VAL A 157 -8.74 8.36 1.28
N GLY A 158 -8.69 8.94 2.48
CA GLY A 158 -8.49 8.16 3.72
C GLY A 158 -9.36 8.52 4.92
N PRO A 159 -10.63 8.96 4.78
CA PRO A 159 -11.41 9.48 5.89
C PRO A 159 -11.39 8.54 7.10
N GLY A 160 -11.36 9.13 8.30
CA GLY A 160 -11.25 8.37 9.54
C GLY A 160 -12.31 7.26 9.64
N LEU A 161 -11.89 6.04 10.01
CA LEU A 161 -12.79 4.86 10.00
C LEU A 161 -14.02 5.04 10.91
N ARG A 162 -13.91 5.84 11.97
CA ARG A 162 -15.05 6.19 12.82
C ARG A 162 -16.11 6.99 12.07
N GLU A 163 -15.71 7.88 11.16
CA GLU A 163 -16.63 8.65 10.34
C GLU A 163 -17.32 7.74 9.33
N MET A 164 -16.55 6.89 8.65
CA MET A 164 -17.09 5.98 7.64
C MET A 164 -17.98 4.88 8.19
N ALA A 165 -17.82 4.47 9.45
CA ALA A 165 -18.65 3.42 10.07
C ALA A 165 -20.15 3.77 10.11
N ASN A 166 -20.53 5.05 10.01
CA ASN A 166 -21.93 5.48 9.96
C ASN A 166 -22.35 5.97 8.57
N ARG A 167 -21.48 5.80 7.55
CA ARG A 167 -21.65 6.30 6.19
C ARG A 167 -21.16 5.29 5.15
N GLU A 168 -21.25 4.00 5.46
CA GLU A 168 -20.68 2.94 4.61
C GLU A 168 -21.34 2.89 3.23
N GLU A 169 -22.59 3.35 3.11
CA GLU A 169 -23.30 3.51 1.84
C GLU A 169 -22.61 4.50 0.89
N LEU A 170 -21.75 5.39 1.40
CA LEU A 170 -20.99 6.33 0.57
C LEU A 170 -19.76 5.72 -0.10
N TYR A 171 -19.27 4.55 0.35
CA TYR A 171 -18.03 3.96 -0.19
C TYR A 171 -18.01 3.86 -1.72
N PRO A 172 -19.05 3.32 -2.41
CA PRO A 172 -19.02 3.21 -3.86
C PRO A 172 -18.93 4.58 -4.56
N GLU A 173 -19.69 5.57 -4.09
CA GLU A 173 -19.71 6.89 -4.72
C GLU A 173 -18.41 7.67 -4.47
N LEU A 174 -17.82 7.55 -3.28
CA LEU A 174 -16.52 8.15 -2.97
C LEU A 174 -15.39 7.48 -3.78
N ALA A 175 -15.44 6.16 -3.94
CA ALA A 175 -14.44 5.39 -4.69
C ALA A 175 -14.36 5.76 -6.18
N ARG A 176 -15.46 6.24 -6.79
CA ARG A 176 -15.48 6.77 -8.17
C ARG A 176 -14.62 8.03 -8.34
N ASN A 177 -14.29 8.69 -7.24
CA ASN A 177 -13.64 9.99 -7.23
C ASN A 177 -12.21 9.93 -6.68
N CYS A 178 -11.57 8.76 -6.70
CA CYS A 178 -10.15 8.61 -6.33
C CYS A 178 -9.55 7.34 -6.93
N GLU A 179 -8.22 7.34 -7.09
CA GLU A 179 -7.46 6.19 -7.58
C GLU A 179 -7.08 5.23 -6.45
N MET A 180 -6.99 5.73 -5.22
CA MET A 180 -6.56 4.98 -4.07
C MET A 180 -7.42 5.26 -2.83
N TRP A 181 -7.57 4.26 -1.97
CA TRP A 181 -8.28 4.39 -0.69
C TRP A 181 -7.42 3.94 0.48
N LEU A 182 -7.42 4.69 1.58
CA LEU A 182 -6.76 4.31 2.83
C LEU A 182 -7.79 3.81 3.86
N ILE A 183 -7.69 2.55 4.26
CA ILE A 183 -8.45 2.00 5.39
C ILE A 183 -7.64 2.18 6.67
N GLN A 184 -8.13 3.03 7.58
CA GLN A 184 -7.56 3.19 8.92
C GLN A 184 -7.99 2.03 9.85
N SER A 185 -7.33 0.88 9.74
CA SER A 185 -7.86 -0.40 10.22
C SER A 185 -7.81 -0.65 11.74
N GLN A 186 -7.55 0.36 12.57
CA GLN A 186 -7.44 0.21 14.03
C GLN A 186 -8.61 -0.55 14.66
N ARG A 187 -9.84 -0.17 14.29
CA ARG A 187 -11.08 -0.77 14.83
C ARG A 187 -11.35 -2.17 14.28
N LEU A 188 -10.61 -2.59 13.26
CA LEU A 188 -10.66 -3.94 12.68
C LEU A 188 -9.62 -4.86 13.31
N GLN A 189 -8.54 -4.32 13.90
CA GLN A 189 -7.49 -5.12 14.55
C GLN A 189 -7.83 -5.52 15.99
N MET A 190 -8.70 -4.77 16.68
CA MET A 190 -9.01 -5.02 18.08
C MET A 190 -10.41 -4.55 18.46
N ASP A 191 -10.93 -5.17 19.50
CA ASP A 191 -12.17 -4.72 20.13
C ASP A 191 -11.97 -3.36 20.82
N PRO A 192 -12.83 -2.35 20.53
CA PRO A 192 -12.68 -1.03 21.12
C PRO A 192 -12.99 -0.98 22.63
N ALA A 193 -13.82 -1.90 23.14
CA ALA A 193 -14.22 -1.97 24.54
C ALA A 193 -13.23 -2.80 25.36
N THR A 194 -12.90 -4.01 24.90
CA THR A 194 -12.02 -4.92 25.67
C THR A 194 -10.54 -4.72 25.36
N ARG A 195 -10.21 -4.04 24.26
CA ARG A 195 -8.84 -3.87 23.72
C ARG A 195 -8.15 -5.17 23.34
N ILE A 196 -8.88 -6.28 23.29
CA ILE A 196 -8.37 -7.58 22.88
C ILE A 196 -8.20 -7.58 21.35
N PRO A 197 -7.02 -7.96 20.84
CA PRO A 197 -6.80 -8.19 19.42
C PRO A 197 -7.81 -9.17 18.80
N PHE A 198 -8.27 -8.88 17.59
CA PHE A 198 -9.03 -9.83 16.78
C PHE A 198 -8.07 -10.78 16.04
N SER A 199 -8.55 -11.97 15.70
CA SER A 199 -7.75 -12.90 14.89
C SER A 199 -7.53 -12.35 13.47
N PRO A 200 -6.48 -12.78 12.75
CA PRO A 200 -6.25 -12.38 11.36
C PRO A 200 -7.43 -12.66 10.43
N GLU A 201 -8.21 -13.72 10.67
CA GLU A 201 -9.40 -14.07 9.88
C GLU A 201 -10.53 -13.06 10.08
N LYS A 202 -10.78 -12.67 11.34
CA LYS A 202 -11.78 -11.64 11.67
C LYS A 202 -11.36 -10.28 11.12
N TYR A 203 -10.06 -9.96 11.22
CA TYR A 203 -9.48 -8.77 10.61
C TYR A 203 -9.69 -8.75 9.09
N ARG A 204 -9.34 -9.84 8.39
CA ARG A 204 -9.54 -10.01 6.95
C ARG A 204 -10.99 -9.83 6.55
N ALA A 205 -11.94 -10.41 7.28
CA ALA A 205 -13.36 -10.26 6.98
C ALA A 205 -13.82 -8.80 7.01
N GLY A 206 -13.37 -8.03 8.01
CA GLY A 206 -13.65 -6.59 8.10
C GLY A 206 -13.03 -5.78 6.97
N VAL A 207 -11.77 -6.05 6.62
CA VAL A 207 -11.10 -5.40 5.48
C VAL A 207 -11.82 -5.73 4.17
N LYS A 208 -12.14 -7.01 3.94
CA LYS A 208 -12.81 -7.46 2.72
C LYS A 208 -14.16 -6.78 2.54
N ALA A 209 -14.96 -6.66 3.59
CA ALA A 209 -16.26 -5.98 3.51
C ALA A 209 -16.15 -4.54 2.99
N ILE A 210 -15.14 -3.79 3.44
CA ILE A 210 -14.88 -2.43 2.95
C ILE A 210 -14.37 -2.45 1.51
N VAL A 211 -13.42 -3.33 1.19
CA VAL A 211 -12.86 -3.47 -0.16
C VAL A 211 -13.93 -3.80 -1.19
N ASP A 212 -14.85 -4.70 -0.87
CA ASP A 212 -15.96 -5.08 -1.76
C ASP A 212 -16.84 -3.86 -2.07
N ARG A 213 -17.19 -3.06 -1.06
CA ARG A 213 -17.97 -1.82 -1.24
C ARG A 213 -17.26 -0.77 -2.08
N LEU A 214 -15.96 -0.59 -1.88
CA LEU A 214 -15.16 0.33 -2.70
C LEU A 214 -15.16 -0.11 -4.18
N ARG A 215 -15.03 -1.42 -4.42
CA ARG A 215 -15.01 -2.00 -5.78
C ARG A 215 -16.36 -1.98 -6.49
N GLU A 216 -17.48 -1.87 -5.78
CA GLU A 216 -18.79 -1.55 -6.40
C GLU A 216 -18.76 -0.18 -7.11
N GLY A 217 -17.98 0.75 -6.60
CA GLY A 217 -17.79 2.09 -7.16
C GLY A 217 -16.70 2.17 -8.22
N ASN A 218 -15.54 1.58 -7.90
CA ASN A 218 -14.35 1.58 -8.74
C ASN A 218 -13.65 0.21 -8.65
N PRO A 219 -13.86 -0.70 -9.62
CA PRO A 219 -13.29 -2.05 -9.61
C PRO A 219 -11.76 -2.10 -9.53
N GLU A 220 -11.08 -1.06 -10.04
CA GLU A 220 -9.62 -0.96 -10.13
C GLU A 220 -9.00 -0.17 -8.97
N ILE A 221 -9.79 0.21 -7.96
CA ILE A 221 -9.29 1.02 -6.85
C ILE A 221 -8.15 0.33 -6.11
N ARG A 222 -7.06 1.07 -5.89
CA ARG A 222 -5.91 0.58 -5.12
C ARG A 222 -6.14 0.84 -3.63
N VAL A 223 -6.31 -0.22 -2.87
CA VAL A 223 -6.56 -0.10 -1.42
C VAL A 223 -5.25 -0.18 -0.65
N VAL A 224 -4.99 0.83 0.18
CA VAL A 224 -3.93 0.86 1.19
C VAL A 224 -4.57 0.60 2.55
N VAL A 225 -3.99 -0.29 3.34
CA VAL A 225 -4.50 -0.56 4.69
C VAL A 225 -3.48 -0.17 5.74
N GLN A 226 -3.88 0.72 6.65
CA GLN A 226 -3.06 1.12 7.79
C GLN A 226 -3.16 0.07 8.90
N ILE A 227 -2.06 -0.63 9.14
CA ILE A 227 -1.92 -1.63 10.21
C ILE A 227 -1.14 -1.00 11.35
N ILE A 228 -1.76 -0.94 12.52
CA ILE A 228 -1.14 -0.45 13.75
C ILE A 228 -0.15 -1.48 14.26
N ALA A 229 1.09 -1.02 14.48
CA ALA A 229 2.11 -1.70 15.26
C ALA A 229 2.19 -1.14 16.68
N GLY A 230 2.01 0.18 16.83
CA GLY A 230 2.03 0.88 18.13
C GLY A 230 1.25 2.19 18.11
N ARG A 231 1.11 2.83 19.28
CA ARG A 231 0.54 4.19 19.36
C ARG A 231 1.57 5.23 18.90
N ASP A 232 2.81 5.00 19.28
CA ASP A 232 4.00 5.75 18.94
C ASP A 232 5.23 4.83 19.16
N ALA A 233 6.43 5.33 18.89
CA ALA A 233 7.67 4.57 19.01
C ALA A 233 7.92 4.01 20.43
N THR A 234 7.27 4.53 21.47
CA THR A 234 7.45 4.12 22.87
C THR A 234 6.36 3.17 23.37
N GLN A 235 5.24 3.03 22.66
CA GLN A 235 4.09 2.22 23.07
C GLN A 235 3.73 1.22 21.96
N GLN A 236 4.51 0.15 21.87
CA GLN A 236 4.18 -0.98 20.98
C GLN A 236 2.91 -1.67 21.46
N ARG A 237 2.03 -1.99 20.51
CA ARG A 237 0.71 -2.57 20.78
C ARG A 237 0.58 -3.99 20.22
N PHE A 238 1.30 -4.27 19.14
CA PHE A 238 1.39 -5.57 18.51
C PHE A 238 2.86 -5.91 18.33
N THR A 239 3.18 -7.18 18.48
CA THR A 239 4.48 -7.72 18.08
C THR A 239 4.65 -7.63 16.56
N PRO A 240 5.90 -7.59 16.06
CA PRO A 240 6.17 -7.66 14.62
C PRO A 240 5.46 -8.83 13.94
N SER A 241 5.50 -10.02 14.52
CA SER A 241 4.83 -11.21 13.97
C SER A 241 3.31 -11.07 13.88
N GLU A 242 2.66 -10.42 14.85
CA GLU A 242 1.22 -10.15 14.79
C GLU A 242 0.87 -9.16 13.67
N VAL A 243 1.67 -8.09 13.50
CA VAL A 243 1.50 -7.14 12.39
C VAL A 243 1.63 -7.84 11.05
N VAL A 244 2.63 -8.72 10.92
CA VAL A 244 2.85 -9.54 9.72
C VAL A 244 1.69 -10.49 9.48
N ALA A 245 1.14 -11.14 10.51
CA ALA A 245 -0.01 -12.01 10.38
C ALA A 245 -1.24 -11.26 9.82
N TYR A 246 -1.51 -10.05 10.29
CA TYR A 246 -2.56 -9.21 9.71
C TYR A 246 -2.28 -8.83 8.25
N ALA A 247 -1.04 -8.47 7.93
CA ALA A 247 -0.64 -8.11 6.57
C ALA A 247 -0.82 -9.27 5.58
N ARG A 248 -0.33 -10.46 5.95
CA ARG A 248 -0.50 -11.70 5.15
C ARG A 248 -1.96 -12.07 4.99
N ALA A 249 -2.77 -11.87 6.02
CA ALA A 249 -4.20 -12.16 5.95
C ALA A 249 -4.97 -11.27 4.97
N ILE A 250 -4.39 -10.20 4.40
CA ILE A 250 -5.07 -9.32 3.43
C ILE A 250 -4.29 -9.10 2.12
N GLU A 251 -3.15 -9.78 1.93
CA GLU A 251 -2.20 -9.43 0.85
C GLU A 251 -2.76 -9.60 -0.56
N ASP A 252 -3.71 -10.51 -0.76
CA ASP A 252 -4.44 -10.72 -2.02
C ASP A 252 -5.59 -9.72 -2.24
N LEU A 253 -6.02 -9.01 -1.19
CA LEU A 253 -7.15 -8.08 -1.25
C LEU A 253 -6.71 -6.66 -1.58
N VAL A 254 -5.48 -6.28 -1.23
CA VAL A 254 -5.06 -4.88 -1.13
C VAL A 254 -3.80 -4.59 -1.93
N HIS A 255 -3.59 -3.31 -2.25
CA HIS A 255 -2.43 -2.84 -3.00
C HIS A 255 -1.18 -2.76 -2.12
N ALA A 256 -1.32 -2.18 -0.91
CA ALA A 256 -0.22 -1.97 0.00
C ALA A 256 -0.69 -1.92 1.47
N MET A 257 0.25 -2.11 2.39
CA MET A 257 0.05 -1.81 3.81
C MET A 257 0.82 -0.56 4.22
N ARG A 258 0.26 0.20 5.16
CA ARG A 258 0.92 1.29 5.87
C ARG A 258 1.18 0.86 7.32
N ILE A 259 2.44 0.70 7.70
CA ILE A 259 2.84 0.37 9.08
C ILE A 259 2.74 1.64 9.93
N TYR A 260 1.92 1.61 10.98
CA TYR A 260 1.64 2.78 11.81
C TYR A 260 2.11 2.66 13.26
N GLY A 261 2.84 3.68 13.70
CA GLY A 261 3.39 3.79 15.07
C GLY A 261 4.41 2.72 15.50
N PRO A 262 5.22 2.10 14.63
CA PRO A 262 6.24 1.16 15.08
C PRO A 262 7.40 1.88 15.79
N SER A 263 8.11 1.17 16.66
CA SER A 263 9.46 1.57 17.09
C SER A 263 10.46 1.32 15.93
N PRO A 264 11.67 1.89 15.96
CA PRO A 264 12.68 1.62 14.92
C PRO A 264 12.96 0.11 14.76
N GLU A 265 13.09 -0.61 15.87
CA GLU A 265 13.38 -2.04 15.91
C GLU A 265 12.19 -2.84 15.36
N SER A 266 10.99 -2.53 15.84
CA SER A 266 9.74 -3.14 15.38
C SER A 266 9.53 -2.94 13.88
N LEU A 267 9.77 -1.74 13.36
CA LEU A 267 9.68 -1.46 11.92
C LEU A 267 10.66 -2.33 11.12
N SER A 268 11.92 -2.38 11.56
CA SER A 268 12.97 -3.17 10.90
C SER A 268 12.63 -4.67 10.88
N GLU A 269 12.10 -5.18 12.00
CA GLU A 269 11.70 -6.59 12.13
C GLU A 269 10.50 -6.91 11.25
N ILE A 270 9.45 -6.07 11.25
CA ILE A 270 8.27 -6.22 10.38
C ILE A 270 8.71 -6.27 8.91
N ILE A 271 9.55 -5.33 8.47
CA ILE A 271 10.04 -5.29 7.07
C ILE A 271 10.85 -6.55 6.74
N THR A 272 11.68 -7.03 7.67
CA THR A 272 12.49 -8.24 7.46
C THR A 272 11.62 -9.49 7.34
N LEU A 273 10.59 -9.62 8.15
CA LEU A 273 9.64 -10.73 8.08
C LEU A 273 8.77 -10.70 6.81
N LEU A 274 8.48 -9.51 6.27
CA LEU A 274 7.70 -9.36 5.03
C LEU A 274 8.56 -9.53 3.77
N ARG A 275 9.81 -9.09 3.84
CA ARG A 275 10.80 -9.06 2.75
C ARG A 275 12.15 -9.53 3.28
N PRO A 276 12.31 -10.85 3.48
CA PRO A 276 13.59 -11.40 3.88
C PRO A 276 14.65 -11.02 2.83
N GLU A 277 15.82 -10.60 3.30
CA GLU A 277 16.95 -10.42 2.39
C GLU A 277 17.34 -11.80 1.84
N PRO A 278 17.72 -11.91 0.55
CA PRO A 278 18.23 -13.16 0.03
C PRO A 278 19.45 -13.58 0.88
N GLU A 279 19.45 -14.82 1.37
CA GLU A 279 20.61 -15.32 2.10
C GLU A 279 21.85 -15.19 1.21
N PRO A 280 23.00 -14.75 1.76
CA PRO A 280 24.24 -14.74 1.00
C PRO A 280 24.52 -16.17 0.56
N VAL A 281 24.63 -16.37 -0.76
CA VAL A 281 25.05 -17.64 -1.35
C VAL A 281 26.40 -17.99 -0.74
N GLN A 282 26.42 -19.06 0.06
CA GLN A 282 27.63 -19.59 0.68
C GLN A 282 28.55 -20.24 -0.34
#